data_AF-A0ABD0PII1-F1
#
_entry.id   AF-A0ABD0PII1-F1
#
_cell.length_a   1.000
_cell.length_b   1.000
_cell.length_c   1.000
_cell.angle_alpha   90.00
_cell.angle_beta   90.00
_cell.angle_gamma   90.00
#
_symmetry.space_group_name_H-M   'P 1'
#
loop_
_entity.id
_entity.type
_entity.pdbx_description
1 polymer ?
#
loop_
_entity_poly.entity_id
_entity_poly.type
_entity_poly.pdbx_seq_one_letter_code
_entity_poly.pdbx_strand_id
1 'polypeptide(L)'
;ECNVMLESRYEKMYEKIDLTLLNRLLRLIVDHNIADYMTAKNNVVINYKDMNHTNSYGIIRGLQFASFIVQYYGLVMDLLVLGLHRASEMAGPPQMPNDFLSFQDTATESAHPIRLYCRYIDRIHIFFRFSADEARDLIQRYLTEHPDPNNENIVGYNNKKCWPRDARMRLMKHDVNLGRAVFWDIKNRLPRSVTTVQWENSFVSVYSKDNPNLLFNMCGFECRILPKCRTSYEEFTHKDGVWNLQNEVTKERTAQCFLRVDDESMQRFHNRVRQILMASGSTTFTKIVNKWNTALIGLMTYFREAVVNTQELLDLLVKCENKIQTRIKIGLNSKMPSRFPPVVFYTPKELGGLGMLSMGHVLIPQSDLRWSKQTDVGITHFRSGMSHEEDQLIPNLYRYIQPWESEFIDSQRVWAEYALKRQEAIAQNRRLTLEDLEDSWDRGIPRINTLFQKDRHTLAYDKGWRVRTDFKQYQ
;
A
#
# COMPACT_ATOMS: atom_id res chain seq x y z
N GLU A 1 -19.35 9.03 20.02
CA GLU A 1 -18.96 7.95 19.09
C GLU A 1 -17.46 8.05 18.83
N CYS A 2 -16.82 6.93 18.55
CA CYS A 2 -15.39 6.86 18.21
C CYS A 2 -15.21 5.99 16.98
N ASN A 3 -14.30 6.39 16.10
CA ASN A 3 -13.83 5.57 14.99
C ASN A 3 -12.50 4.95 15.37
N VAL A 4 -12.32 3.66 15.13
CA VAL A 4 -11.05 2.98 15.40
C VAL A 4 -10.58 2.29 14.13
N MET A 5 -9.36 2.57 13.72
CA MET A 5 -8.70 1.89 12.61
C MET A 5 -7.58 1.02 13.16
N LEU A 6 -7.72 -0.29 13.01
CA LEU A 6 -6.73 -1.30 13.40
C LEU A 6 -6.00 -1.78 12.15
N GLU A 7 -4.68 -1.67 12.15
CA GLU A 7 -3.80 -2.30 11.17
C GLU A 7 -2.87 -3.30 11.87
N SER A 8 -2.80 -4.51 11.32
CA SER A 8 -1.98 -5.57 11.88
C SER A 8 -1.62 -6.62 10.83
N ARG A 9 -0.96 -7.69 11.25
CA ARG A 9 -0.59 -8.85 10.44
C ARG A 9 -0.82 -10.13 11.24
N TYR A 10 -1.23 -11.18 10.54
CA TYR A 10 -1.22 -12.54 11.07
C TYR A 10 0.22 -13.04 11.20
N GLU A 11 0.75 -12.99 12.42
CA GLU A 11 2.12 -13.41 12.69
C GLU A 11 2.27 -14.91 12.48
N LYS A 12 3.35 -15.28 11.76
CA LYS A 12 3.71 -16.67 11.47
C LYS A 12 2.60 -17.47 10.79
N MET A 13 1.71 -16.82 10.03
CA MET A 13 0.64 -17.51 9.29
C MET A 13 1.20 -18.65 8.43
N TYR A 14 2.29 -18.42 7.69
CA TYR A 14 2.89 -19.45 6.82
C TYR A 14 3.53 -20.61 7.59
N GLU A 15 4.14 -20.30 8.74
CA GLU A 15 4.91 -21.26 9.54
C GLU A 15 4.00 -22.13 10.40
N LYS A 16 2.77 -21.69 10.68
CA LYS A 16 1.84 -22.33 11.60
C LYS A 16 0.68 -23.10 10.95
N ILE A 17 0.75 -23.33 9.64
CA ILE A 17 -0.25 -24.16 8.97
C ILE A 17 0.04 -25.64 9.23
N ASP A 18 -0.82 -26.28 10.00
CA ASP A 18 -0.84 -27.74 10.14
C ASP A 18 -1.33 -28.38 8.85
N LEU A 19 -0.49 -29.25 8.26
CA LEU A 19 -0.77 -29.94 7.00
C LEU A 19 -1.95 -30.92 7.11
N THR A 20 -2.20 -31.49 8.29
CA THR A 20 -3.32 -32.42 8.51
C THR A 20 -4.65 -31.69 8.47
N LEU A 21 -4.75 -30.56 9.17
CA LEU A 21 -5.91 -29.66 9.12
C LEU A 21 -6.07 -29.07 7.72
N LEU A 22 -4.98 -28.63 7.10
CA LEU A 22 -5.00 -28.09 5.74
C LEU A 22 -5.60 -29.08 4.74
N ASN A 23 -5.24 -30.37 4.82
CA ASN A 23 -5.82 -31.40 3.95
C ASN A 23 -7.34 -31.49 4.09
N ARG A 24 -7.84 -31.49 5.34
CA ARG A 24 -9.28 -31.52 5.61
C ARG A 24 -9.98 -30.28 5.07
N LEU A 25 -9.39 -29.10 5.24
CA LEU A 25 -9.93 -27.84 4.73
C LEU A 25 -9.93 -27.79 3.19
N LEU A 26 -8.88 -28.28 2.53
CA LEU A 26 -8.79 -28.30 1.07
C LEU A 26 -9.82 -29.26 0.45
N ARG A 27 -10.08 -30.42 1.09
CA ARG A 27 -11.11 -31.37 0.65
C ARG A 27 -12.53 -30.79 0.64
N LEU A 28 -12.78 -29.65 1.29
CA LEU A 28 -14.07 -28.96 1.22
C LEU A 28 -14.27 -28.18 -0.09
N ILE A 29 -13.18 -27.80 -0.77
CA ILE A 29 -13.22 -26.87 -1.91
C ILE A 29 -12.67 -27.45 -3.22
N VAL A 30 -11.87 -28.51 -3.15
CA VAL A 30 -11.30 -29.20 -4.33
C VAL A 30 -11.45 -30.70 -4.20
N ASP A 31 -11.27 -31.42 -5.32
CA ASP A 31 -11.27 -32.88 -5.32
C ASP A 31 -10.21 -33.44 -4.35
N HIS A 32 -10.52 -34.58 -3.75
CA HIS A 32 -9.67 -35.23 -2.76
C HIS A 32 -8.24 -35.52 -3.27
N ASN A 33 -8.08 -35.91 -4.53
CA ASN A 33 -6.75 -36.17 -5.10
C ASN A 33 -5.91 -34.89 -5.20
N ILE A 34 -6.56 -33.75 -5.52
CA ILE A 34 -5.90 -32.45 -5.59
C ILE A 34 -5.53 -31.96 -4.20
N ALA A 35 -6.42 -32.12 -3.22
CA ALA A 35 -6.13 -31.80 -1.83
C ALA A 35 -4.94 -32.62 -1.28
N ASP A 36 -4.91 -33.93 -1.54
CA ASP A 36 -3.81 -34.81 -1.14
C ASP A 36 -2.49 -34.42 -1.80
N TYR A 37 -2.52 -34.09 -3.10
CA TYR A 37 -1.36 -33.58 -3.81
C TYR A 37 -0.83 -32.27 -3.20
N MET A 38 -1.72 -31.29 -2.98
CA MET A 38 -1.35 -29.98 -2.44
C MET A 38 -0.77 -30.07 -1.02
N THR A 39 -1.34 -30.94 -0.17
CA THR A 39 -0.81 -31.19 1.17
C THR A 39 0.53 -31.92 1.11
N ALA A 40 0.62 -33.05 0.40
CA ALA A 40 1.84 -33.85 0.33
C ALA A 40 3.02 -33.07 -0.27
N LYS A 41 2.75 -32.17 -1.22
CA LYS A 41 3.78 -31.34 -1.85
C LYS A 41 4.41 -30.31 -0.92
N ASN A 42 3.77 -29.96 0.20
CA ASN A 42 4.39 -29.15 1.24
C ASN A 42 5.32 -29.97 2.16
N ASN A 43 5.12 -31.29 2.23
CA ASN A 43 5.92 -32.21 3.03
C ASN A 43 7.13 -32.73 2.23
N VAL A 44 8.13 -31.86 2.05
CA VAL A 44 9.35 -32.15 1.28
C VAL A 44 10.59 -31.97 2.13
N VAL A 45 11.69 -32.60 1.74
CA VAL A 45 13.00 -32.36 2.35
C VAL A 45 13.56 -31.04 1.81
N ILE A 46 13.80 -30.08 2.70
CA ILE A 46 14.47 -28.80 2.38
C ILE A 46 15.97 -28.99 2.59
N ASN A 47 16.74 -28.70 1.55
CA ASN A 47 18.20 -28.84 1.53
C ASN A 47 18.87 -27.46 1.43
N TYR A 48 19.92 -27.25 2.22
CA TYR A 48 20.85 -26.14 2.06
C TYR A 48 22.26 -26.60 2.39
N LYS A 49 23.14 -26.68 1.37
CA LYS A 49 24.47 -27.28 1.48
C LYS A 49 24.35 -28.71 2.05
N ASP A 50 24.91 -28.95 3.24
CA ASP A 50 24.91 -30.26 3.90
C ASP A 50 23.75 -30.44 4.89
N MET A 51 22.93 -29.40 5.10
CA MET A 51 21.80 -29.43 6.03
C MET A 51 20.51 -29.83 5.31
N ASN A 52 19.90 -30.92 5.78
CA ASN A 52 18.64 -31.43 5.24
C ASN A 52 17.64 -31.64 6.39
N HIS A 53 16.39 -31.22 6.21
CA HIS A 53 15.30 -31.55 7.13
C HIS A 53 13.98 -31.68 6.38
N THR A 54 13.06 -32.48 6.90
CA THR A 54 11.73 -32.67 6.31
C THR A 54 10.76 -31.61 6.83
N ASN A 55 10.11 -30.87 5.94
CA ASN A 55 9.10 -29.87 6.30
C ASN A 55 7.77 -30.53 6.68
N SER A 56 7.65 -30.96 7.93
CA SER A 56 6.43 -31.60 8.46
C SER A 56 5.39 -30.59 8.98
N TYR A 57 5.74 -29.32 9.15
CA TYR A 57 4.86 -28.27 9.68
C TYR A 57 5.09 -26.93 8.99
N GLY A 58 4.02 -26.24 8.63
CA GLY A 58 4.07 -25.02 7.81
C GLY A 58 4.12 -25.31 6.31
N ILE A 59 3.99 -24.26 5.50
CA ILE A 59 3.92 -24.36 4.04
C ILE A 59 5.17 -23.83 3.34
N ILE A 60 5.43 -24.37 2.14
CA ILE A 60 6.51 -23.92 1.26
C ILE A 60 5.99 -22.81 0.34
N ARG A 61 6.43 -21.57 0.58
CA ARG A 61 5.99 -20.39 -0.19
C ARG A 61 6.44 -20.40 -1.67
N GLY A 62 7.48 -21.15 -2.01
CA GLY A 62 8.01 -21.25 -3.39
C GLY A 62 7.18 -22.14 -4.33
N LEU A 63 6.13 -22.81 -3.84
CA LEU A 63 5.23 -23.59 -4.69
C LEU A 63 4.33 -22.65 -5.52
N GLN A 64 4.04 -23.02 -6.77
CA GLN A 64 3.22 -22.18 -7.67
C GLN A 64 1.79 -21.95 -7.14
N PHE A 65 1.21 -22.95 -6.45
CA PHE A 65 -0.12 -22.86 -5.85
C PHE A 65 -0.10 -22.41 -4.37
N ALA A 66 1.07 -22.02 -3.82
CA ALA A 66 1.16 -21.58 -2.43
C ALA A 66 0.28 -20.35 -2.17
N SER A 67 0.16 -19.45 -3.15
CA SER A 67 -0.72 -18.28 -3.06
C SER A 67 -2.18 -18.66 -2.83
N PHE A 68 -2.66 -19.72 -3.49
CA PHE A 68 -4.03 -20.22 -3.30
C PHE A 68 -4.24 -20.75 -1.88
N ILE A 69 -3.33 -21.59 -1.38
CA ILE A 69 -3.38 -22.12 0.00
C ILE A 69 -3.40 -20.97 1.01
N VAL A 70 -2.52 -19.98 0.83
CA VAL A 70 -2.44 -18.82 1.72
C VAL A 70 -3.73 -18.01 1.73
N GLN A 71 -4.29 -17.70 0.56
CA GLN A 71 -5.51 -16.88 0.50
C GLN A 71 -6.72 -17.61 1.08
N TYR A 72 -6.83 -18.91 0.84
CA TYR A 72 -7.90 -19.73 1.40
C TYR A 72 -7.74 -19.92 2.91
N TYR A 73 -6.54 -20.20 3.41
CA TYR A 73 -6.30 -20.29 4.85
C TYR A 73 -6.52 -18.93 5.55
N GLY A 74 -6.13 -17.84 4.89
CA GLY A 74 -6.47 -16.48 5.31
C GLY A 74 -7.98 -16.28 5.43
N LEU A 75 -8.78 -16.72 4.45
CA LEU A 75 -10.24 -16.66 4.51
C LEU A 75 -10.81 -17.39 5.74
N VAL A 76 -10.26 -18.56 6.09
CA VAL A 76 -10.67 -19.29 7.30
C VAL A 76 -10.41 -18.44 8.55
N MET A 77 -9.28 -17.73 8.63
CA MET A 77 -8.98 -16.82 9.74
C MET A 77 -9.83 -15.56 9.73
N ASP A 78 -10.20 -15.04 8.55
CA ASP A 78 -11.11 -13.90 8.42
C ASP A 78 -12.47 -14.23 9.06
N LEU A 79 -12.96 -15.46 8.86
CA LEU A 79 -14.19 -15.96 9.50
C LEU A 79 -14.06 -16.07 11.02
N LEU A 80 -12.88 -16.42 11.56
CA LEU A 80 -12.64 -16.43 13.01
C LEU A 80 -12.66 -15.02 13.59
N VAL A 81 -12.11 -14.04 12.87
CA VAL A 81 -12.07 -12.64 13.32
C VAL A 81 -13.44 -11.98 13.22
N LEU A 82 -14.14 -12.13 12.09
CA LEU A 82 -15.41 -11.46 11.83
C LEU A 82 -16.59 -12.18 12.48
N GLY A 83 -16.54 -13.50 12.57
CA GLY A 83 -17.71 -14.35 12.82
C GLY A 83 -18.58 -14.50 11.56
N LEU A 84 -19.35 -15.60 11.51
CA LEU A 84 -20.14 -15.94 10.32
C LEU A 84 -21.19 -14.89 9.97
N HIS A 85 -21.86 -14.33 10.98
CA HIS A 85 -22.91 -13.34 10.77
C HIS A 85 -22.36 -12.09 10.07
N ARG A 86 -21.34 -11.45 10.65
CA ARG A 86 -20.77 -10.23 10.06
C ARG A 86 -20.09 -10.48 8.70
N ALA A 87 -19.43 -11.63 8.54
CA ALA A 87 -18.84 -12.01 7.26
C ALA A 87 -19.92 -12.17 6.16
N SER A 88 -21.08 -12.75 6.48
CA SER A 88 -22.19 -12.91 5.53
C SER A 88 -22.83 -11.58 5.13
N GLU A 89 -22.97 -10.64 6.06
CA GLU A 89 -23.47 -9.28 5.78
C GLU A 89 -22.52 -8.51 4.85
N MET A 90 -21.21 -8.61 5.11
CA MET A 90 -20.19 -7.97 4.27
C MET A 90 -20.14 -8.57 2.86
N ALA A 91 -20.20 -9.91 2.75
CA ALA A 91 -20.16 -10.60 1.46
C ALA A 91 -21.46 -10.42 0.64
N GLY A 92 -22.59 -10.19 1.32
CA GLY A 92 -23.90 -10.14 0.68
C GLY A 92 -24.47 -11.54 0.36
N PRO A 93 -25.70 -11.60 -0.18
CA PRO A 93 -26.33 -12.86 -0.54
C PRO A 93 -25.56 -13.56 -1.68
N PRO A 94 -25.44 -14.90 -1.69
CA PRO A 94 -24.69 -15.63 -2.73
C PRO A 94 -25.18 -15.39 -4.16
N GLN A 95 -26.45 -15.04 -4.34
CA GLN A 95 -27.05 -14.75 -5.64
C GLN A 95 -26.63 -13.38 -6.18
N MET A 96 -26.29 -12.44 -5.29
CA MET A 96 -25.90 -11.08 -5.61
C MET A 96 -24.88 -10.59 -4.59
N PRO A 97 -23.61 -11.04 -4.69
CA PRO A 97 -22.58 -10.65 -3.74
C PRO A 97 -22.29 -9.16 -3.84
N ASN A 98 -21.89 -8.57 -2.71
CA ASN A 98 -21.51 -7.17 -2.62
C ASN A 98 -20.13 -6.94 -3.26
N ASP A 99 -19.92 -5.73 -3.76
CA ASP A 99 -18.60 -5.24 -4.13
C ASP A 99 -17.80 -4.82 -2.88
N PHE A 100 -16.50 -4.61 -3.06
CA PHE A 100 -15.60 -4.21 -1.97
C PHE A 100 -16.08 -2.94 -1.26
N LEU A 101 -16.21 -3.03 0.07
CA LEU A 101 -16.67 -1.96 0.98
C LEU A 101 -18.08 -1.43 0.69
N SER A 102 -18.95 -2.26 0.11
CA SER A 102 -20.37 -1.97 -0.07
C SER A 102 -21.23 -2.92 0.75
N PHE A 103 -22.39 -2.44 1.19
CA PHE A 103 -23.43 -3.21 1.87
C PHE A 103 -24.74 -3.10 1.09
N GLN A 104 -25.68 -4.00 1.39
CA GLN A 104 -27.02 -3.99 0.78
C GLN A 104 -27.83 -2.76 1.23
N ASP A 105 -27.70 -2.37 2.49
CA ASP A 105 -28.39 -1.20 3.05
C ASP A 105 -27.59 -0.55 4.20
N THR A 106 -28.03 0.63 4.61
CA THR A 106 -27.42 1.37 5.73
C THR A 106 -27.68 0.73 7.09
N ALA A 107 -28.78 -0.03 7.21
CA ALA A 107 -29.14 -0.70 8.45
C ALA A 107 -28.14 -1.81 8.79
N THR A 108 -27.84 -2.70 7.85
CA THR A 108 -26.82 -3.76 7.96
C THR A 108 -25.43 -3.18 8.15
N GLU A 109 -25.09 -2.07 7.48
CA GLU A 109 -23.84 -1.37 7.74
C GLU A 109 -23.76 -0.95 9.22
N SER A 110 -24.86 -0.40 9.76
CA SER A 110 -24.93 0.15 11.12
C SER A 110 -25.07 -0.86 12.26
N ALA A 111 -25.49 -2.08 11.95
CA ALA A 111 -25.86 -3.12 12.92
C ALA A 111 -24.69 -3.63 13.78
N HIS A 112 -23.45 -3.50 13.31
CA HIS A 112 -22.27 -4.04 13.99
C HIS A 112 -21.12 -3.01 14.06
N PRO A 113 -20.28 -3.01 15.12
CA PRO A 113 -19.17 -2.05 15.22
C PRO A 113 -18.14 -2.15 14.10
N ILE A 114 -17.79 -3.36 13.65
CA ILE A 114 -16.89 -3.56 12.49
C ILE A 114 -17.60 -3.11 11.21
N ARG A 115 -17.17 -2.01 10.58
CA ARG A 115 -17.78 -1.49 9.35
C ARG A 115 -17.02 -1.91 8.10
N LEU A 116 -15.70 -1.83 8.10
CA LEU A 116 -14.88 -2.17 6.95
C LEU A 116 -13.84 -3.22 7.34
N TYR A 117 -13.58 -4.16 6.44
CA TYR A 117 -12.58 -5.20 6.61
C TYR A 117 -11.84 -5.40 5.29
N CYS A 118 -10.52 -5.43 5.35
CA CYS A 118 -9.67 -5.78 4.22
C CYS A 118 -8.50 -6.63 4.70
N ARG A 119 -8.20 -7.70 3.96
CA ARG A 119 -6.98 -8.48 4.15
C ARG A 119 -6.13 -8.44 2.89
N TYR A 120 -4.91 -7.93 3.03
CA TYR A 120 -3.89 -7.97 1.99
C TYR A 120 -2.89 -9.08 2.32
N ILE A 121 -3.10 -10.28 1.75
CA ILE A 121 -2.31 -11.49 2.00
C ILE A 121 -2.33 -11.89 3.49
N ASP A 122 -1.39 -11.37 4.28
CA ASP A 122 -1.23 -11.60 5.71
C ASP A 122 -1.52 -10.35 6.57
N ARG A 123 -1.65 -9.17 5.97
CA ARG A 123 -1.97 -7.90 6.65
C ARG A 123 -3.48 -7.71 6.73
N ILE A 124 -3.97 -7.29 7.89
CA ILE A 124 -5.39 -7.01 8.15
C ILE A 124 -5.60 -5.53 8.46
N HIS A 125 -6.70 -5.00 7.93
CA HIS A 125 -7.16 -3.64 8.14
C HIS A 125 -8.64 -3.69 8.54
N ILE A 126 -8.95 -3.20 9.74
CA ILE A 126 -10.30 -3.26 10.30
C ILE A 126 -10.71 -1.86 10.76
N PHE A 127 -11.83 -1.36 10.24
CA PHE A 127 -12.41 -0.10 10.65
C PHE A 127 -13.65 -0.33 11.51
N PHE A 128 -13.68 0.29 12.68
CA PHE A 128 -14.76 0.21 13.64
C PHE A 128 -15.44 1.55 13.83
N ARG A 129 -16.76 1.52 14.04
CA ARG A 129 -17.58 2.63 14.52
C ARG A 129 -18.24 2.20 15.82
N PHE A 130 -17.83 2.79 16.94
CA PHE A 130 -18.42 2.54 18.24
C PHE A 130 -19.32 3.70 18.68
N SER A 131 -20.48 3.36 19.23
CA SER A 131 -21.27 4.28 20.06
C SER A 131 -20.54 4.58 21.37
N ALA A 132 -21.03 5.57 22.13
CA ALA A 132 -20.45 5.92 23.42
C ALA A 132 -20.54 4.78 24.44
N ASP A 133 -21.65 4.02 24.40
CA ASP A 133 -21.90 2.95 25.36
C ASP A 133 -21.11 1.68 25.03
N GLU A 134 -21.04 1.29 23.76
CA GLU A 134 -20.21 0.16 23.33
C GLU A 134 -18.72 0.39 23.61
N ALA A 135 -18.22 1.61 23.32
CA ALA A 135 -16.83 1.94 23.62
C ALA A 135 -16.54 1.87 25.13
N ARG A 136 -17.47 2.35 25.96
CA ARG A 136 -17.33 2.33 27.42
C ARG A 136 -17.34 0.90 27.96
N ASP A 137 -18.28 0.07 27.50
CA ASP A 137 -18.38 -1.34 27.87
C ASP A 137 -17.12 -2.12 27.48
N LEU A 138 -16.64 -1.94 26.24
CA LEU A 138 -15.45 -2.64 25.76
C LEU A 138 -14.20 -2.26 26.56
N ILE A 139 -14.03 -0.96 26.87
CA ILE A 139 -12.94 -0.48 27.73
C ILE A 139 -13.06 -1.06 29.14
N GLN A 140 -14.28 -1.10 29.70
CA GLN A 140 -14.51 -1.63 31.03
C GLN A 140 -14.12 -3.11 31.11
N ARG A 141 -14.57 -3.94 30.16
CA ARG A 141 -14.19 -5.35 30.07
C ARG A 141 -12.67 -5.54 29.95
N TYR A 142 -12.02 -4.74 29.10
CA TYR A 142 -10.55 -4.78 28.98
C TYR A 142 -9.85 -4.46 30.29
N LEU A 143 -10.26 -3.39 30.99
CA LEU A 143 -9.64 -2.97 32.26
C LEU A 143 -9.96 -3.88 33.43
N THR A 144 -11.05 -4.65 33.37
CA THR A 144 -11.33 -5.72 34.34
C THR A 144 -10.29 -6.84 34.24
N GLU A 145 -9.93 -7.25 33.02
CA GLU A 145 -8.93 -8.29 32.78
C GLU A 145 -7.49 -7.78 32.90
N HIS A 146 -7.26 -6.50 32.56
CA HIS A 146 -5.95 -5.85 32.54
C HIS A 146 -6.01 -4.51 33.31
N PRO A 147 -6.03 -4.54 34.66
CA PRO A 147 -6.13 -3.32 35.46
C PRO A 147 -4.90 -2.42 35.26
N ASP A 148 -5.14 -1.13 35.04
CA ASP A 148 -4.10 -0.10 34.91
C ASP A 148 -4.30 1.00 35.97
N PRO A 149 -3.87 0.76 37.23
CA PRO A 149 -4.02 1.74 38.30
C PRO A 149 -3.10 2.97 38.14
N ASN A 150 -1.97 2.81 37.44
CA ASN A 150 -0.92 3.83 37.33
C ASN A 150 -1.04 4.71 36.06
N ASN A 151 -2.03 4.46 35.20
CA ASN A 151 -2.17 5.08 33.87
C ASN A 151 -0.98 4.82 32.94
N GLU A 152 -0.39 3.64 33.02
CA GLU A 152 0.77 3.23 32.21
C GLU A 152 0.37 2.80 30.80
N ASN A 153 -0.91 2.63 30.49
CA ASN A 153 -1.37 2.25 29.14
C ASN A 153 -0.92 3.24 28.05
N ILE A 154 -0.67 4.51 28.38
CA ILE A 154 -0.11 5.50 27.43
C ILE A 154 1.34 5.17 27.04
N VAL A 155 2.08 4.51 27.93
CA VAL A 155 3.46 4.08 27.71
C VAL A 155 3.44 2.86 26.79
N GLY A 156 4.31 2.86 25.78
CA GLY A 156 4.36 1.78 24.78
C GLY A 156 3.20 1.79 23.78
N TYR A 157 2.44 2.89 23.67
CA TYR A 157 1.50 3.07 22.57
C TYR A 157 2.25 3.56 21.32
N ASN A 158 2.31 2.71 20.29
CA ASN A 158 2.99 3.03 19.03
C ASN A 158 2.29 4.20 18.32
N ASN A 159 3.07 5.16 17.82
CA ASN A 159 2.53 6.30 17.08
C ASN A 159 3.42 6.66 15.89
N LYS A 160 2.80 7.20 14.84
CA LYS A 160 3.45 7.42 13.55
C LYS A 160 4.29 8.69 13.56
N LYS A 161 5.61 8.50 13.71
CA LYS A 161 6.58 9.61 13.85
C LYS A 161 6.88 10.34 12.55
N CYS A 162 6.39 9.86 11.41
CA CYS A 162 6.48 10.50 10.11
C CYS A 162 5.60 11.76 9.97
N TRP A 163 4.52 11.87 10.74
CA TRP A 163 3.64 13.05 10.74
C TRP A 163 4.15 14.12 11.72
N PRO A 164 3.84 15.41 11.55
CA PRO A 164 4.06 16.43 12.59
C PRO A 164 3.29 16.13 13.88
N ARG A 165 3.75 16.62 15.04
CA ARG A 165 3.13 16.32 16.35
C ARG A 165 1.63 16.63 16.39
N ASP A 166 1.20 17.75 15.79
CA ASP A 166 -0.21 18.15 15.80
C ASP A 166 -1.08 17.34 14.84
N ALA A 167 -0.46 16.63 13.89
CA ALA A 167 -1.12 15.75 12.93
C ALA A 167 -1.16 14.27 13.38
N ARG A 168 -0.40 13.91 14.43
CA ARG A 168 -0.40 12.56 15.02
C ARG A 168 -1.64 12.33 15.87
N MET A 169 -1.90 11.07 16.20
CA MET A 169 -2.86 10.72 17.24
C MET A 169 -2.37 11.25 18.59
N ARG A 170 -3.22 12.02 19.26
CA ARG A 170 -3.06 12.49 20.65
C ARG A 170 -3.37 11.35 21.61
N LEU A 171 -2.55 11.19 22.64
CA LEU A 171 -2.63 10.09 23.59
C LEU A 171 -3.51 10.47 24.78
N MET A 172 -4.83 10.46 24.57
CA MET A 172 -5.82 10.65 25.63
C MET A 172 -6.12 9.31 26.32
N LYS A 173 -6.33 9.31 27.64
CA LYS A 173 -6.60 8.08 28.42
C LYS A 173 -7.73 7.23 27.81
N HIS A 174 -8.85 7.86 27.46
CA HIS A 174 -10.00 7.18 26.83
C HIS A 174 -9.62 6.51 25.50
N ASP A 175 -8.98 7.26 24.60
CA ASP A 175 -8.64 6.80 23.25
C ASP A 175 -7.57 5.69 23.27
N VAL A 176 -6.56 5.83 24.13
CA VAL A 176 -5.52 4.81 24.33
C VAL A 176 -6.12 3.52 24.87
N ASN A 177 -6.99 3.60 25.88
CA ASN A 177 -7.67 2.43 26.42
C ASN A 177 -8.59 1.79 25.39
N LEU A 178 -9.32 2.58 24.58
CA LEU A 178 -10.14 2.07 23.50
C LEU A 178 -9.30 1.32 22.46
N GLY A 179 -8.18 1.91 22.03
CA GLY A 179 -7.29 1.29 21.05
C GLY A 179 -6.72 -0.05 21.54
N ARG A 180 -6.30 -0.11 22.81
CA ARG A 180 -5.83 -1.35 23.44
C ARG A 180 -6.95 -2.38 23.61
N ALA A 181 -8.14 -1.95 24.01
CA ALA A 181 -9.29 -2.83 24.21
C ALA A 181 -9.76 -3.46 22.88
N VAL A 182 -9.81 -2.69 21.79
CA VAL A 182 -10.12 -3.20 20.44
C VAL A 182 -9.06 -4.20 19.99
N PHE A 183 -7.79 -3.89 20.17
CA PHE A 183 -6.71 -4.82 19.83
C PHE A 183 -6.79 -6.11 20.64
N TRP A 184 -7.06 -6.01 21.94
CA TRP A 184 -7.23 -7.15 22.84
C TRP A 184 -8.40 -8.04 22.42
N ASP A 185 -9.55 -7.44 22.09
CA ASP A 185 -10.72 -8.18 21.61
C ASP A 185 -10.41 -8.97 20.34
N ILE A 186 -9.80 -8.33 19.33
CA ILE A 186 -9.41 -9.00 18.08
C ILE A 186 -8.35 -10.07 18.31
N LYS A 187 -7.37 -9.82 19.20
CA LYS A 187 -6.34 -10.80 19.53
C LYS A 187 -6.91 -12.06 20.17
N ASN A 188 -7.96 -11.94 20.98
CA ASN A 188 -8.59 -13.08 21.66
C ASN A 188 -9.45 -13.96 20.75
N ARG A 189 -9.89 -13.42 19.59
CA ARG A 189 -10.63 -14.20 18.58
C ARG A 189 -9.74 -15.22 17.84
N LEU A 190 -8.42 -15.12 17.97
CA LEU A 190 -7.44 -15.95 17.26
C LEU A 190 -6.78 -16.96 18.20
N PRO A 191 -6.97 -18.27 17.98
CA PRO A 191 -6.21 -19.29 18.70
C PRO A 191 -4.71 -19.17 18.40
N ARG A 192 -3.89 -19.05 19.46
CA ARG A 192 -2.43 -18.87 19.33
C ARG A 192 -1.71 -20.00 18.59
N SER A 193 -2.33 -21.19 18.50
CA SER A 193 -1.83 -22.32 17.72
C SER A 193 -1.90 -22.05 16.21
N VAL A 194 -2.94 -21.36 15.74
CA VAL A 194 -3.16 -21.02 14.33
C VAL A 194 -2.30 -19.81 13.94
N THR A 195 -2.50 -18.69 14.62
CA THR A 195 -1.72 -17.46 14.41
C THR A 195 -1.82 -16.57 15.65
N THR A 196 -1.16 -15.42 15.63
CA THR A 196 -1.35 -14.39 16.65
C THR A 196 -1.22 -13.02 16.01
N VAL A 197 -1.77 -12.02 16.69
CA VAL A 197 -1.57 -10.61 16.38
C VAL A 197 -0.75 -10.01 17.53
N GLN A 198 0.33 -9.29 17.19
CA GLN A 198 1.29 -8.71 18.13
C GLN A 198 1.19 -7.19 18.14
N TRP A 199 1.23 -6.58 19.32
CA TRP A 199 1.01 -5.14 19.48
C TRP A 199 2.15 -4.33 18.85
N GLU A 200 3.37 -4.84 18.98
CA GLU A 200 4.61 -4.23 18.53
C GLU A 200 4.63 -4.01 17.02
N ASN A 201 4.01 -4.92 16.26
CA ASN A 201 3.91 -4.88 14.80
C ASN A 201 2.56 -4.35 14.31
N SER A 202 1.75 -3.81 15.21
CA SER A 202 0.42 -3.28 14.92
C SER A 202 0.34 -1.80 15.23
N PHE A 203 -0.66 -1.16 14.66
CA PHE A 203 -1.01 0.21 15.00
C PHE A 203 -2.52 0.36 15.07
N VAL A 204 -2.97 1.15 16.02
CA VAL A 204 -4.38 1.47 16.22
C VAL A 204 -4.53 2.97 16.29
N SER A 205 -5.33 3.53 15.39
CA SER A 205 -5.68 4.96 15.40
C SER A 205 -7.12 5.13 15.85
N VAL A 206 -7.33 6.03 16.83
CA VAL A 206 -8.67 6.40 17.28
C VAL A 206 -8.96 7.82 16.84
N TYR A 207 -10.04 8.00 16.08
CA TYR A 207 -10.65 9.30 15.81
C TYR A 207 -11.79 9.52 16.80
N SER A 208 -11.72 10.64 17.53
CA SER A 208 -12.59 10.95 18.66
C SER A 208 -12.86 12.47 18.72
N LYS A 209 -13.52 12.93 19.77
CA LYS A 209 -13.65 14.38 20.04
C LYS A 209 -12.28 15.07 20.20
N ASP A 210 -11.30 14.37 20.78
CA ASP A 210 -9.98 14.92 21.05
C ASP A 210 -9.01 14.72 19.88
N ASN A 211 -9.22 13.67 19.09
CA ASN A 211 -8.42 13.28 17.93
C ASN A 211 -9.09 13.63 16.60
N PRO A 212 -8.65 14.69 15.87
CA PRO A 212 -9.27 15.12 14.62
C PRO A 212 -8.86 14.30 13.39
N ASN A 213 -7.80 13.50 13.48
CA ASN A 213 -7.22 12.75 12.38
C ASN A 213 -7.46 11.24 12.57
N LEU A 214 -7.68 10.52 11.47
CA LEU A 214 -7.59 9.07 11.43
C LEU A 214 -6.35 8.67 10.62
N LEU A 215 -5.49 7.86 11.21
CA LEU A 215 -4.20 7.46 10.64
C LEU A 215 -4.19 5.97 10.30
N PHE A 216 -3.61 5.61 9.15
CA PHE A 216 -3.38 4.22 8.76
C PHE A 216 -2.34 4.14 7.65
N ASN A 217 -1.77 2.95 7.47
CA ASN A 217 -0.85 2.59 6.41
C ASN A 217 -1.41 1.41 5.63
N MET A 218 -1.48 1.55 4.31
CA MET A 218 -1.94 0.50 3.42
C MET A 218 -1.06 0.43 2.19
N CYS A 219 -0.57 -0.78 1.88
CA CYS A 219 0.26 -1.04 0.70
C CYS A 219 1.49 -0.11 0.56
N GLY A 220 2.06 0.36 1.68
CA GLY A 220 3.23 1.25 1.71
C GLY A 220 2.90 2.75 1.62
N PHE A 221 1.62 3.10 1.50
CA PHE A 221 1.15 4.47 1.64
C PHE A 221 0.80 4.74 3.09
N GLU A 222 1.36 5.82 3.63
CA GLU A 222 1.00 6.34 4.93
C GLU A 222 -0.06 7.44 4.75
N CYS A 223 -1.25 7.18 5.28
CA CYS A 223 -2.45 7.95 5.01
C CYS A 223 -2.97 8.63 6.29
N ARG A 224 -3.39 9.88 6.15
CA ARG A 224 -4.07 10.64 7.20
C ARG A 224 -5.34 11.25 6.64
N ILE A 225 -6.49 10.83 7.16
CA ILE A 225 -7.79 11.42 6.81
C ILE A 225 -8.14 12.50 7.83
N LEU A 226 -8.48 13.69 7.32
CA LEU A 226 -8.98 14.82 8.08
C LEU A 226 -10.33 15.28 7.49
N PRO A 227 -11.44 15.15 8.24
CA PRO A 227 -12.74 15.66 7.82
C PRO A 227 -12.80 17.20 7.80
N LYS A 228 -13.55 17.78 6.86
CA LYS A 228 -13.73 19.24 6.71
C LYS A 228 -14.24 19.88 7.99
N CYS A 229 -15.25 19.26 8.63
CA CYS A 229 -15.88 19.76 9.85
C CYS A 229 -14.95 19.90 11.06
N ARG A 230 -13.74 19.33 10.98
CA ARG A 230 -12.74 19.35 12.05
C ARG A 230 -11.49 20.16 11.71
N THR A 231 -11.50 20.84 10.56
CA THR A 231 -10.38 21.65 10.11
C THR A 231 -10.44 23.02 10.80
N SER A 232 -9.28 23.56 11.20
CA SER A 232 -9.20 24.90 11.84
C SER A 232 -9.42 26.06 10.87
N TYR A 233 -9.34 25.80 9.56
CA TYR A 233 -9.53 26.74 8.47
C TYR A 233 -10.70 26.25 7.60
N GLU A 234 -11.59 27.15 7.16
CA GLU A 234 -12.82 26.78 6.44
C GLU A 234 -12.57 26.25 5.01
N GLU A 235 -11.41 26.57 4.41
CA GLU A 235 -11.15 26.33 3.00
C GLU A 235 -10.08 25.25 2.76
N PHE A 236 -10.37 24.35 1.81
CA PHE A 236 -9.44 23.33 1.37
C PHE A 236 -8.40 23.96 0.42
N THR A 237 -7.13 23.91 0.81
CA THR A 237 -6.05 24.20 -0.14
C THR A 237 -5.80 22.96 -1.00
N HIS A 238 -5.91 23.12 -2.32
CA HIS A 238 -5.43 22.11 -3.26
C HIS A 238 -3.91 22.07 -3.21
N LYS A 239 -3.36 20.96 -2.71
CA LYS A 239 -1.93 20.67 -2.72
C LYS A 239 -1.70 19.33 -3.41
N ASP A 240 -0.61 19.24 -4.17
CA ASP A 240 -0.16 17.96 -4.73
C ASP A 240 0.06 16.93 -3.61
N GLY A 241 -0.39 15.69 -3.82
CA GLY A 241 -0.28 14.62 -2.81
C GLY A 241 -1.36 14.62 -1.73
N VAL A 242 -2.44 15.38 -1.91
CA VAL A 242 -3.63 15.37 -1.05
C VAL A 242 -4.85 15.00 -1.88
N TRP A 243 -5.51 13.89 -1.53
CA TRP A 243 -6.78 13.50 -2.16
C TRP A 243 -7.95 14.23 -1.51
N ASN A 244 -8.87 14.74 -2.33
CA ASN A 244 -10.11 15.34 -1.87
C ASN A 244 -11.22 14.30 -1.97
N LEU A 245 -11.58 13.72 -0.83
CA LEU A 245 -12.57 12.64 -0.77
C LEU A 245 -13.98 13.22 -0.89
N GLN A 246 -14.70 12.75 -1.90
CA GLN A 246 -16.06 13.15 -2.21
C GLN A 246 -17.06 12.16 -1.61
N ASN A 247 -18.13 12.67 -1.00
CA ASN A 247 -19.25 11.85 -0.57
C ASN A 247 -20.06 11.40 -1.79
N GLU A 248 -20.35 10.11 -1.89
CA GLU A 248 -21.04 9.54 -3.03
C GLU A 248 -22.47 10.06 -3.21
N VAL A 249 -23.20 10.37 -2.12
CA VAL A 249 -24.59 10.83 -2.15
C VAL A 249 -24.69 12.32 -2.42
N THR A 250 -24.00 13.13 -1.61
CA THR A 250 -24.11 14.60 -1.71
C THR A 250 -23.20 15.19 -2.79
N LYS A 251 -22.22 14.42 -3.29
CA LYS A 251 -21.17 14.87 -4.20
C LYS A 251 -20.33 16.02 -3.62
N GLU A 252 -20.42 16.29 -2.33
CA GLU A 252 -19.59 17.29 -1.66
C GLU A 252 -18.24 16.68 -1.24
N ARG A 253 -17.19 17.51 -1.23
CA ARG A 253 -15.89 17.12 -0.67
C ARG A 253 -15.96 17.22 0.84
N THR A 254 -15.95 16.08 1.54
CA THR A 254 -16.17 16.02 2.99
C THR A 254 -14.90 15.80 3.79
N ALA A 255 -13.83 15.29 3.17
CA ALA A 255 -12.56 15.02 3.84
C ALA A 255 -11.37 15.14 2.89
N GLN A 256 -10.19 15.34 3.47
CA GLN A 256 -8.91 15.25 2.76
C GLN A 256 -8.09 14.07 3.26
N CYS A 257 -7.46 13.34 2.34
CA CYS A 257 -6.49 12.30 2.66
C CYS A 257 -5.09 12.78 2.27
N PHE A 258 -4.23 12.96 3.27
CA PHE A 258 -2.83 13.31 3.06
C PHE A 258 -2.02 12.02 2.92
N LEU A 259 -1.18 11.96 1.88
CA LEU A 259 -0.39 10.78 1.56
C LEU A 259 1.10 11.03 1.80
N ARG A 260 1.78 10.02 2.33
CA ARG A 260 3.24 9.91 2.38
C ARG A 260 3.67 8.50 2.03
N VAL A 261 4.95 8.33 1.70
CA VAL A 261 5.55 7.00 1.53
C VAL A 261 6.01 6.48 2.88
N ASP A 262 5.76 5.20 3.16
CA ASP A 262 6.16 4.59 4.42
C ASP A 262 7.68 4.38 4.54
N ASP A 263 8.16 4.32 5.78
CA ASP A 263 9.59 4.16 6.07
C ASP A 263 10.13 2.81 5.54
N GLU A 264 9.30 1.78 5.56
CA GLU A 264 9.66 0.43 5.09
C GLU A 264 9.95 0.42 3.59
N SER A 265 9.09 1.03 2.77
CA SER A 265 9.29 1.09 1.31
C SER A 265 10.43 2.02 0.93
N MET A 266 10.63 3.14 1.64
CA MET A 266 11.82 3.99 1.47
C MET A 266 13.10 3.17 1.70
N GLN A 267 13.14 2.37 2.77
CA GLN A 267 14.29 1.53 3.07
C GLN A 267 14.45 0.38 2.06
N ARG A 268 13.36 -0.21 1.57
CA ARG A 268 13.41 -1.20 0.47
C ARG A 268 14.02 -0.60 -0.80
N PHE A 269 13.62 0.62 -1.17
CA PHE A 269 14.22 1.33 -2.31
C PHE A 269 15.72 1.60 -2.09
N HIS A 270 16.11 2.09 -0.90
CA HIS A 270 17.51 2.30 -0.58
C HIS A 270 18.32 1.00 -0.68
N ASN A 271 17.82 -0.10 -0.12
CA ASN A 271 18.46 -1.41 -0.20
C ASN A 271 18.55 -1.93 -1.64
N ARG A 272 17.53 -1.67 -2.48
CA ARG A 272 17.56 -1.98 -3.90
C ARG A 272 18.69 -1.24 -4.62
N VAL A 273 18.87 0.05 -4.35
CA VAL A 273 19.97 0.86 -4.91
C VAL A 273 21.33 0.37 -4.39
N ARG A 274 21.44 0.01 -3.11
CA ARG A 274 22.67 -0.60 -2.55
C ARG A 274 23.01 -1.90 -3.27
N GLN A 275 22.03 -2.76 -3.53
CA GLN A 275 22.24 -4.00 -4.28
C GLN A 275 22.73 -3.71 -5.71
N ILE A 276 22.19 -2.69 -6.38
CA ILE A 276 22.65 -2.27 -7.71
C ILE A 276 24.14 -1.89 -7.66
N LEU A 277 24.54 -1.08 -6.67
CA LEU A 277 25.92 -0.64 -6.49
C LEU A 277 26.86 -1.81 -6.17
N MET A 278 26.49 -2.71 -5.27
CA MET A 278 27.32 -3.86 -4.88
C MET A 278 27.49 -4.89 -6.00
N ALA A 279 26.44 -5.12 -6.79
CA ALA A 279 26.49 -6.06 -7.93
C ALA A 279 27.14 -5.46 -9.19
N SER A 280 27.63 -4.21 -9.15
CA SER A 280 28.14 -3.47 -10.31
C SER A 280 29.66 -3.51 -10.45
N GLY A 281 30.32 -4.62 -10.08
CA GLY A 281 31.79 -4.78 -10.07
C GLY A 281 32.49 -4.26 -11.33
N SER A 282 32.37 -5.01 -12.43
CA SER A 282 32.91 -4.66 -13.77
C SER A 282 31.82 -4.68 -14.85
N THR A 283 30.59 -4.32 -14.49
CA THR A 283 29.47 -4.25 -15.43
C THR A 283 29.51 -2.95 -16.25
N THR A 284 28.99 -2.97 -17.47
CA THR A 284 28.85 -1.77 -18.30
C THR A 284 28.04 -0.67 -17.62
N PHE A 285 28.38 0.60 -17.87
CA PHE A 285 27.67 1.75 -17.30
C PHE A 285 26.19 1.78 -17.69
N THR A 286 25.88 1.40 -18.93
CA THR A 286 24.50 1.27 -19.42
C THR A 286 23.68 0.28 -18.59
N LYS A 287 24.27 -0.84 -18.13
CA LYS A 287 23.58 -1.82 -17.28
C LYS A 287 23.31 -1.28 -15.88
N ILE A 288 24.21 -0.46 -15.33
CA ILE A 288 24.00 0.21 -14.04
C ILE A 288 22.84 1.19 -14.15
N VAL A 289 22.84 2.04 -15.19
CA VAL A 289 21.80 3.04 -15.44
C VAL A 289 20.45 2.39 -15.74
N ASN A 290 20.40 1.29 -16.49
CA ASN A 290 19.16 0.55 -16.74
C ASN A 290 18.52 0.04 -15.44
N LYS A 291 19.33 -0.55 -14.54
CA LYS A 291 18.83 -1.01 -13.24
C LYS A 291 18.34 0.15 -12.36
N TRP A 292 19.04 1.29 -12.40
CA TRP A 292 18.58 2.52 -11.74
C TRP A 292 17.24 2.98 -12.30
N ASN A 293 17.12 3.12 -13.61
CA ASN A 293 15.88 3.55 -14.26
C ASN A 293 14.71 2.63 -13.92
N THR A 294 14.88 1.30 -13.97
CA THR A 294 13.83 0.35 -13.56
C THR A 294 13.43 0.53 -12.09
N ALA A 295 14.40 0.71 -11.19
CA ALA A 295 14.11 0.92 -9.77
C ALA A 295 13.41 2.27 -9.51
N LEU A 296 13.84 3.34 -10.17
CA LEU A 296 13.28 4.68 -10.04
C LEU A 296 11.86 4.73 -10.63
N ILE A 297 11.65 4.19 -11.83
CA ILE A 297 10.30 4.10 -12.44
C ILE A 297 9.38 3.28 -11.53
N GLY A 298 9.82 2.12 -11.04
CA GLY A 298 9.01 1.30 -10.14
C GLY A 298 8.57 2.03 -8.87
N LEU A 299 9.45 2.83 -8.27
CA LEU A 299 9.10 3.68 -7.13
C LEU A 299 8.12 4.80 -7.53
N MET A 300 8.47 5.58 -8.55
CA MET A 300 7.74 6.79 -8.93
C MET A 300 6.36 6.50 -9.52
N THR A 301 6.21 5.44 -10.30
CA THR A 301 4.91 5.05 -10.89
C THR A 301 3.99 4.37 -9.88
N TYR A 302 4.55 3.75 -8.83
CA TYR A 302 3.79 3.19 -7.72
C TYR A 302 3.31 4.28 -6.76
N PHE A 303 4.22 5.10 -6.21
CA PHE A 303 3.87 6.09 -5.17
C PHE A 303 3.38 7.44 -5.72
N ARG A 304 3.77 7.80 -6.95
CA ARG A 304 3.35 9.01 -7.66
C ARG A 304 3.41 10.27 -6.78
N GLU A 305 2.25 10.83 -6.44
CA GLU A 305 2.08 12.07 -5.67
C GLU A 305 2.50 11.97 -4.19
N ALA A 306 2.50 10.77 -3.60
CA ALA A 306 2.94 10.59 -2.21
C ALA A 306 4.44 10.93 -2.02
N VAL A 307 5.24 10.87 -3.09
CA VAL A 307 6.67 11.20 -3.07
C VAL A 307 6.90 12.68 -2.76
N VAL A 308 6.03 13.57 -3.25
CA VAL A 308 6.19 15.02 -3.10
C VAL A 308 6.04 15.45 -1.63
N ASN A 309 5.12 14.81 -0.91
CA ASN A 309 4.91 15.08 0.52
C ASN A 309 5.95 14.43 1.43
N THR A 310 6.81 13.55 0.90
CA THR A 310 7.80 12.80 1.66
C THR A 310 9.19 13.37 1.43
N GLN A 311 9.54 14.41 2.19
CA GLN A 311 10.83 15.12 2.06
C GLN A 311 12.03 14.19 2.28
N GLU A 312 11.92 13.23 3.20
CA GLU A 312 12.97 12.25 3.48
C GLU A 312 13.26 11.36 2.27
N LEU A 313 12.24 11.07 1.46
CA LEU A 313 12.38 10.32 0.22
C LEU A 313 13.05 11.17 -0.87
N LEU A 314 12.71 12.46 -0.99
CA LEU A 314 13.38 13.37 -1.93
C LEU A 314 14.88 13.47 -1.61
N ASP A 315 15.23 13.59 -0.34
CA ASP A 315 16.62 13.57 0.13
C ASP A 315 17.33 12.26 -0.20
N LEU A 316 16.64 11.14 -0.02
CA LEU A 316 17.16 9.82 -0.35
C LEU A 316 17.37 9.64 -1.85
N LEU A 317 16.44 10.12 -2.68
CA LEU A 317 16.51 10.07 -4.14
C LEU A 317 17.73 10.82 -4.66
N VAL A 318 17.93 12.06 -4.20
CA VAL A 318 19.12 12.88 -4.52
C VAL A 318 20.42 12.15 -4.15
N LYS A 319 20.47 11.60 -2.93
CA LYS A 319 21.66 10.85 -2.45
C LYS A 319 21.92 9.61 -3.29
N CYS A 320 20.88 8.84 -3.62
CA CYS A 320 20.98 7.62 -4.41
C CYS A 320 21.40 7.93 -5.85
N GLU A 321 20.84 8.96 -6.46
CA GLU A 321 21.17 9.38 -7.82
C GLU A 321 22.65 9.78 -7.92
N ASN A 322 23.12 10.62 -6.99
CA ASN A 322 24.53 11.01 -6.92
C ASN A 322 25.45 9.80 -6.67
N LYS A 323 25.04 8.80 -5.87
CA LYS A 323 25.82 7.56 -5.68
C LYS A 323 25.94 6.75 -6.96
N ILE A 324 24.89 6.65 -7.77
CA ILE A 324 24.92 5.96 -9.07
C ILE A 324 25.86 6.71 -10.04
N GLN A 325 25.73 8.03 -10.16
CA GLN A 325 26.66 8.83 -10.97
C GLN A 325 28.10 8.68 -10.50
N THR A 326 28.34 8.73 -9.18
CA THR A 326 29.67 8.56 -8.59
C THR A 326 30.26 7.18 -8.88
N ARG A 327 29.44 6.13 -8.95
CA ARG A 327 29.89 4.79 -9.34
C ARG A 327 30.41 4.77 -10.79
N ILE A 328 29.74 5.45 -11.71
CA ILE A 328 30.17 5.58 -13.11
C ILE A 328 31.47 6.38 -13.20
N LYS A 329 31.54 7.50 -12.49
CA LYS A 329 32.75 8.34 -12.35
C LYS A 329 33.97 7.53 -11.89
N ILE A 330 33.80 6.71 -10.84
CA ILE A 330 34.86 5.79 -10.35
C ILE A 330 35.31 4.81 -11.44
N GLY A 331 34.38 4.29 -12.25
CA GLY A 331 34.71 3.40 -13.36
C GLY A 331 35.59 4.05 -14.45
N LEU A 332 35.59 5.38 -14.53
CA LEU A 332 36.44 6.18 -15.43
C LEU A 332 37.66 6.80 -14.71
N ASN A 333 37.94 6.34 -13.48
CA ASN A 333 39.03 6.80 -12.62
C ASN A 333 39.11 8.33 -12.44
N SER A 334 37.95 9.00 -12.41
CA SER A 334 37.87 10.43 -12.12
C SER A 334 36.59 10.77 -11.41
N LYS A 335 36.62 11.66 -10.41
CA LYS A 335 35.43 12.20 -9.75
C LYS A 335 35.21 13.70 -10.03
N MET A 336 36.05 14.30 -10.87
CA MET A 336 36.08 15.73 -11.10
C MET A 336 34.79 16.20 -11.81
N PRO A 337 33.96 17.07 -11.21
CA PRO A 337 32.66 17.45 -11.79
C PRO A 337 32.73 18.01 -13.21
N SER A 338 33.77 18.80 -13.53
CA SER A 338 33.96 19.40 -14.86
C SER A 338 34.13 18.39 -16.00
N ARG A 339 34.55 17.15 -15.70
CA ARG A 339 34.67 16.06 -16.69
C ARG A 339 33.35 15.33 -16.93
N PHE A 340 32.36 15.56 -16.07
CA PHE A 340 31.10 14.83 -16.06
C PHE A 340 29.91 15.79 -15.98
N PRO A 341 29.73 16.63 -17.02
CA PRO A 341 28.53 17.45 -17.11
C PRO A 341 27.27 16.55 -17.17
N PRO A 342 26.10 17.05 -16.74
CA PRO A 342 24.84 16.28 -16.72
C PRO A 342 24.53 15.59 -18.05
N VAL A 343 24.88 16.22 -19.18
CA VAL A 343 24.67 15.70 -20.53
C VAL A 343 25.22 14.29 -20.75
N VAL A 344 26.34 13.91 -20.10
CA VAL A 344 26.92 12.56 -20.23
C VAL A 344 26.00 11.48 -19.64
N PHE A 345 25.27 11.82 -18.58
CA PHE A 345 24.37 10.89 -17.90
C PHE A 345 22.97 10.87 -18.53
N TYR A 346 22.42 12.04 -18.84
CA TYR A 346 21.00 12.19 -19.18
C TYR A 346 20.69 12.12 -20.68
N THR A 347 21.68 12.27 -21.56
CA THR A 347 21.45 12.14 -23.02
C THR A 347 20.90 10.75 -23.34
N PRO A 348 19.85 10.63 -24.19
CA PRO A 348 19.30 9.34 -24.61
C PRO A 348 20.36 8.41 -25.20
N LYS A 349 20.15 7.11 -25.07
CA LYS A 349 21.09 6.09 -25.58
C LYS A 349 21.26 6.13 -27.10
N GLU A 350 20.20 6.52 -27.80
CA GLU A 350 20.19 6.66 -29.26
C GLU A 350 21.12 7.79 -29.73
N LEU A 351 21.42 8.75 -28.86
CA LEU A 351 22.36 9.85 -29.11
C LEU A 351 23.72 9.63 -28.41
N GLY A 352 24.03 8.40 -28.03
CA GLY A 352 25.33 8.02 -27.45
C GLY A 352 25.49 8.27 -25.94
N GLY A 353 24.45 8.76 -25.25
CA GLY A 353 24.46 8.93 -23.80
C GLY A 353 24.06 7.67 -23.01
N LEU A 354 23.94 7.79 -21.68
CA LEU A 354 23.52 6.68 -20.83
C LEU A 354 22.00 6.54 -20.69
N GLY A 355 21.24 7.60 -21.01
CA GLY A 355 19.78 7.64 -20.88
C GLY A 355 19.31 7.48 -19.43
N MET A 356 20.01 8.10 -18.48
CA MET A 356 19.63 8.08 -17.07
C MET A 356 18.38 8.94 -16.84
N LEU A 357 17.44 8.47 -16.01
CA LEU A 357 16.28 9.26 -15.60
C LEU A 357 16.59 10.04 -14.32
N SER A 358 16.17 11.31 -14.29
CA SER A 358 16.42 12.25 -13.19
C SER A 358 15.21 12.39 -12.28
N MET A 359 15.47 12.34 -10.97
CA MET A 359 14.53 12.79 -9.92
C MET A 359 15.24 13.66 -8.86
N GLY A 360 16.57 13.80 -8.94
CA GLY A 360 17.41 14.54 -8.00
C GLY A 360 17.63 16.01 -8.34
N HIS A 361 17.36 16.44 -9.58
CA HIS A 361 17.41 17.86 -9.99
C HIS A 361 16.12 18.58 -9.59
N VAL A 362 15.81 18.55 -8.29
CA VAL A 362 14.61 19.14 -7.71
C VAL A 362 15.00 20.11 -6.59
N LEU A 363 14.22 21.17 -6.46
CA LEU A 363 14.26 22.04 -5.29
C LEU A 363 13.52 21.34 -4.15
N ILE A 364 14.26 20.94 -3.13
CA ILE A 364 13.72 20.26 -1.96
C ILE A 364 13.08 21.32 -1.07
N PRO A 365 11.77 21.24 -0.80
CA PRO A 365 11.12 22.15 0.14
C PRO A 365 11.75 22.04 1.52
N GLN A 366 12.11 23.18 2.10
CA GLN A 366 12.59 23.30 3.45
C GLN A 366 11.73 24.29 4.23
N SER A 367 11.55 23.99 5.49
CA SER A 367 10.89 24.85 6.48
C SER A 367 11.74 24.89 7.73
N ASP A 368 11.41 25.79 8.66
CA ASP A 368 12.11 25.85 9.95
C ASP A 368 12.04 24.49 10.65
N LEU A 369 13.19 23.83 10.81
CA LEU A 369 13.33 22.52 11.45
C LEU A 369 12.86 22.50 12.91
N ARG A 370 12.80 23.67 13.57
CA ARG A 370 12.27 23.80 14.92
C ARG A 370 10.76 23.60 14.96
N TRP A 371 10.04 24.20 14.00
CA TRP A 371 8.58 24.20 13.97
C TRP A 371 7.96 23.13 13.08
N SER A 372 8.69 22.63 12.07
CA SER A 372 8.23 21.54 11.19
C SER A 372 7.93 20.23 11.94
N LYS A 373 8.52 20.05 13.12
CA LYS A 373 8.20 18.93 14.03
C LYS A 373 6.85 19.10 14.72
N GLN A 374 6.41 20.33 14.94
CA GLN A 374 5.17 20.65 15.66
C GLN A 374 4.00 20.75 14.69
N THR A 375 4.11 21.61 13.68
CA THR A 375 3.09 21.95 12.69
C THR A 375 3.64 21.91 11.27
N ASP A 376 2.75 21.82 10.28
CA ASP A 376 3.11 22.06 8.88
C ASP A 376 3.11 23.57 8.61
N VAL A 377 4.24 24.23 8.89
CA VAL A 377 4.44 25.69 8.75
C VAL A 377 4.44 26.13 7.27
N GLY A 378 4.28 25.19 6.33
CA GLY A 378 4.45 25.43 4.91
C GLY A 378 5.91 25.53 4.51
N ILE A 379 6.17 25.82 3.24
CA ILE A 379 7.51 25.87 2.65
C ILE A 379 8.03 27.31 2.76
N THR A 380 9.14 27.53 3.47
CA THR A 380 9.74 28.87 3.63
C THR A 380 10.96 29.07 2.74
N HIS A 381 11.73 28.02 2.48
CA HIS A 381 12.93 28.05 1.67
C HIS A 381 13.01 26.81 0.77
N PHE A 382 13.84 26.86 -0.26
CA PHE A 382 14.16 25.71 -1.09
C PHE A 382 15.65 25.40 -1.00
N ARG A 383 15.97 24.11 -0.83
CA ARG A 383 17.35 23.60 -0.93
C ARG A 383 17.54 22.94 -2.28
N SER A 384 18.56 23.34 -3.04
CA SER A 384 18.90 22.66 -4.29
C SER A 384 19.30 21.20 -4.02
N GLY A 385 18.71 20.25 -4.76
CA GLY A 385 19.03 18.83 -4.66
C GLY A 385 20.41 18.50 -5.24
N MET A 386 20.58 18.72 -6.55
CA MET A 386 21.84 18.48 -7.28
C MET A 386 22.33 19.74 -7.98
N SER A 387 23.65 19.88 -8.08
CA SER A 387 24.30 20.98 -8.81
C SER A 387 24.19 20.80 -10.31
N HIS A 388 23.88 21.88 -11.03
CA HIS A 388 23.89 22.00 -12.48
C HIS A 388 24.47 23.36 -12.87
N GLU A 389 24.76 23.56 -14.15
CA GLU A 389 25.19 24.86 -14.68
C GLU A 389 24.04 25.88 -14.58
N GLU A 390 24.37 27.17 -14.49
CA GLU A 390 23.36 28.24 -14.39
C GLU A 390 22.37 28.16 -15.56
N ASP A 391 21.08 28.36 -15.27
CA ASP A 391 19.94 28.30 -16.21
C ASP A 391 19.65 26.94 -16.89
N GLN A 392 20.35 25.85 -16.53
CA GLN A 392 20.10 24.52 -17.09
C GLN A 392 19.08 23.70 -16.29
N LEU A 393 17.82 23.67 -16.74
CA LEU A 393 16.79 22.83 -16.10
C LEU A 393 16.78 21.40 -16.66
N ILE A 394 17.11 20.41 -15.83
CA ILE A 394 16.95 18.99 -16.16
C ILE A 394 15.51 18.56 -15.83
N PRO A 395 14.73 18.06 -16.81
CA PRO A 395 13.35 17.61 -16.57
C PRO A 395 13.28 16.49 -15.52
N ASN A 396 12.33 16.61 -14.61
CA ASN A 396 12.10 15.63 -13.55
C ASN A 396 11.01 14.63 -13.96
N LEU A 397 11.26 13.33 -13.72
CA LEU A 397 10.32 12.23 -13.98
C LEU A 397 8.93 12.45 -13.37
N TYR A 398 8.80 13.07 -12.19
CA TYR A 398 7.48 13.31 -11.56
C TYR A 398 6.51 14.09 -12.47
N ARG A 399 7.00 15.03 -13.28
CA ARG A 399 6.16 15.84 -14.17
C ARG A 399 5.59 15.05 -15.36
N TYR A 400 6.16 13.89 -15.66
CA TYR A 400 5.75 13.01 -16.75
C TYR A 400 4.91 11.82 -16.26
N ILE A 401 4.56 11.80 -14.96
CA ILE A 401 3.70 10.76 -14.36
C ILE A 401 2.43 11.43 -13.87
N GLN A 402 1.29 11.00 -14.41
CA GLN A 402 -0.02 11.49 -13.97
C GLN A 402 -0.29 11.09 -12.50
N PRO A 403 -0.83 11.95 -11.62
CA PRO A 403 -1.20 11.56 -10.25
C PRO A 403 -2.28 10.46 -10.20
N TRP A 404 -2.39 9.73 -9.09
CA TRP A 404 -3.40 8.67 -8.95
C TRP A 404 -4.81 9.23 -8.92
N GLU A 405 -5.06 10.32 -8.19
CA GLU A 405 -6.39 10.96 -8.13
C GLU A 405 -6.90 11.32 -9.53
N SER A 406 -6.03 11.93 -10.34
CA SER A 406 -6.36 12.29 -11.73
C SER A 406 -6.65 11.05 -12.59
N GLU A 407 -5.86 9.97 -12.46
CA GLU A 407 -6.15 8.72 -13.19
C GLU A 407 -7.44 8.04 -12.74
N PHE A 408 -7.79 8.09 -11.44
CA PHE A 408 -9.04 7.52 -10.96
C PHE A 408 -10.27 8.25 -11.52
N ILE A 409 -10.24 9.59 -11.48
CA ILE A 409 -11.31 10.43 -12.04
C ILE A 409 -11.42 10.21 -13.55
N ASP A 410 -10.30 10.24 -14.27
CA ASP A 410 -10.29 10.02 -15.72
C ASP A 410 -10.74 8.60 -16.07
N SER A 411 -10.40 7.60 -15.26
CA SER A 411 -10.86 6.22 -15.45
C SER A 411 -12.36 6.08 -15.33
N GLN A 412 -13.01 6.69 -14.33
CA GLN A 412 -14.47 6.64 -14.22
C GLN A 412 -15.14 7.24 -15.46
N ARG A 413 -14.65 8.41 -15.91
CA ARG A 413 -15.16 9.08 -17.10
C ARG A 413 -15.00 8.22 -18.36
N VAL A 414 -13.80 7.72 -18.62
CA VAL A 414 -13.48 6.95 -19.84
C VAL A 414 -14.24 5.64 -19.90
N TRP A 415 -14.40 4.92 -18.78
CA TRP A 415 -15.14 3.65 -18.78
C TRP A 415 -16.65 3.84 -18.86
N ALA A 416 -17.20 4.93 -18.30
CA ALA A 416 -18.60 5.30 -18.51
C ALA A 416 -18.88 5.66 -19.97
N GLU A 417 -18.01 6.47 -20.58
CA GLU A 417 -18.10 6.84 -21.99
C GLU A 417 -17.98 5.62 -22.91
N TYR A 418 -17.02 4.73 -22.64
CA TYR A 418 -16.88 3.47 -23.36
C TYR A 418 -18.14 2.60 -23.27
N ALA A 419 -18.76 2.51 -22.09
CA ALA A 419 -19.98 1.73 -21.91
C ALA A 419 -21.14 2.26 -22.77
N LEU A 420 -21.30 3.58 -22.85
CA LEU A 420 -22.30 4.24 -23.70
C LEU A 420 -22.00 4.01 -25.19
N LYS A 421 -20.77 4.32 -25.64
CA LYS A 421 -20.34 4.08 -27.03
C LYS A 421 -20.55 2.61 -27.44
N ARG A 422 -20.33 1.67 -26.51
CA ARG A 422 -20.55 0.24 -26.73
C ARG A 422 -22.02 -0.12 -26.88
N GLN A 423 -22.89 0.43 -26.05
CA GLN A 423 -24.34 0.20 -26.15
C GLN A 423 -24.89 0.75 -27.47
N GLU A 424 -24.48 1.97 -27.86
CA GLU A 424 -24.87 2.59 -29.13
C GLU A 424 -24.40 1.78 -30.34
N ALA A 425 -23.13 1.34 -30.34
CA ALA A 425 -22.60 0.51 -31.41
C ALA A 425 -23.39 -0.81 -31.54
N ILE A 426 -23.72 -1.47 -30.43
CA ILE A 426 -24.53 -2.69 -30.43
C ILE A 426 -25.94 -2.41 -30.97
N ALA A 427 -26.59 -1.31 -30.56
CA ALA A 427 -27.91 -0.92 -31.07
C ALA A 427 -27.90 -0.64 -32.58
N GLN A 428 -26.78 -0.13 -33.11
CA GLN A 428 -26.56 0.09 -34.55
C GLN A 428 -26.03 -1.16 -35.28
N ASN A 429 -25.91 -2.32 -34.61
CA ASN A 429 -25.27 -3.53 -35.14
C ASN A 429 -23.85 -3.30 -35.70
N ARG A 430 -23.13 -2.33 -35.12
CA ARG A 430 -21.75 -1.97 -35.43
C ARG A 430 -20.79 -2.56 -34.40
N ARG A 431 -19.58 -2.89 -34.84
CA ARG A 431 -18.46 -3.20 -33.95
C ARG A 431 -17.60 -1.95 -33.74
N LEU A 432 -17.31 -1.62 -32.49
CA LEU A 432 -16.33 -0.60 -32.13
C LEU A 432 -14.95 -0.91 -32.71
N THR A 433 -14.35 0.08 -33.36
CA THR A 433 -12.99 0.02 -33.90
C THR A 433 -12.02 0.85 -33.04
N LEU A 434 -10.74 0.85 -33.43
CA LEU A 434 -9.70 1.66 -32.80
C LEU A 434 -10.04 3.16 -32.87
N GLU A 435 -10.48 3.60 -34.04
CA GLU A 435 -10.69 5.02 -34.38
C GLU A 435 -11.73 5.69 -33.47
N ASP A 436 -12.71 4.92 -32.99
CA ASP A 436 -13.75 5.39 -32.08
C ASP A 436 -13.25 5.72 -30.67
N LEU A 437 -12.05 5.23 -30.32
CA LEU A 437 -11.46 5.27 -28.97
C LEU A 437 -10.07 5.91 -28.96
N GLU A 438 -9.65 6.54 -30.05
CA GLU A 438 -8.32 7.16 -30.17
C GLU A 438 -8.10 8.27 -29.12
N ASP A 439 -9.17 9.01 -28.82
CA ASP A 439 -9.20 10.07 -27.80
C ASP A 439 -8.86 9.60 -26.37
N SER A 440 -9.12 8.32 -26.11
CA SER A 440 -9.05 7.70 -24.80
C SER A 440 -8.09 6.51 -24.75
N TRP A 441 -7.33 6.26 -25.82
CA TRP A 441 -6.56 5.04 -26.07
C TRP A 441 -5.69 4.57 -24.90
N ASP A 442 -4.93 5.48 -24.30
CA ASP A 442 -4.03 5.19 -23.18
C ASP A 442 -4.62 5.56 -21.81
N ARG A 443 -5.93 5.79 -21.72
CA ARG A 443 -6.61 6.23 -20.49
C ARG A 443 -7.31 5.10 -19.74
N GLY A 444 -7.63 5.37 -18.48
CA GLY A 444 -8.27 4.46 -17.54
C GLY A 444 -7.32 3.49 -16.84
N ILE A 445 -7.67 3.06 -15.63
CA ILE A 445 -6.77 2.22 -14.80
C ILE A 445 -6.48 0.85 -15.46
N PRO A 446 -7.47 0.10 -15.98
CA PRO A 446 -7.20 -1.10 -16.78
C PRO A 446 -6.61 -0.82 -18.17
N ARG A 447 -6.53 0.46 -18.59
CA ARG A 447 -6.17 0.96 -19.93
C ARG A 447 -7.07 0.43 -21.05
N ILE A 448 -7.81 1.32 -21.72
CA ILE A 448 -8.81 0.92 -22.71
C ILE A 448 -8.21 0.15 -23.91
N ASN A 449 -6.97 0.49 -24.30
CA ASN A 449 -6.24 -0.21 -25.36
C ASN A 449 -6.08 -1.73 -25.11
N THR A 450 -6.16 -2.20 -23.86
CA THR A 450 -6.03 -3.62 -23.53
C THR A 450 -7.16 -4.48 -24.09
N LEU A 451 -8.31 -3.89 -24.42
CA LEU A 451 -9.42 -4.55 -25.10
C LEU A 451 -9.05 -5.07 -26.49
N PHE A 452 -8.00 -4.50 -27.09
CA PHE A 452 -7.51 -4.81 -28.44
C PHE A 452 -6.23 -5.64 -28.43
N GLN A 453 -5.86 -6.23 -27.29
CA GLN A 453 -4.73 -7.16 -27.22
C GLN A 453 -4.96 -8.40 -28.08
N LYS A 454 -3.88 -8.85 -28.74
CA LYS A 454 -3.88 -10.07 -29.58
C LYS A 454 -4.33 -11.31 -28.79
N ASP A 455 -3.87 -11.45 -27.55
CA ASP A 455 -4.07 -12.65 -26.73
C ASP A 455 -5.18 -12.47 -25.66
N ARG A 456 -6.10 -11.52 -25.84
CA ARG A 456 -7.18 -11.25 -24.85
C ARG A 456 -8.01 -12.49 -24.50
N HIS A 457 -8.15 -13.42 -25.45
CA HIS A 457 -8.94 -14.64 -25.29
C HIS A 457 -8.26 -15.63 -24.34
N THR A 458 -6.92 -15.70 -24.31
CA THR A 458 -6.19 -16.55 -23.36
C THR A 458 -6.09 -15.87 -21.99
N LEU A 459 -5.86 -14.55 -21.97
CA LEU A 459 -5.78 -13.75 -20.74
C LEU A 459 -7.09 -13.73 -19.94
N ALA A 460 -8.23 -13.99 -20.58
CA ALA A 460 -9.52 -14.14 -19.90
C ALA A 460 -9.50 -15.24 -18.82
N TYR A 461 -8.67 -16.27 -18.98
CA TYR A 461 -8.52 -17.38 -18.04
C TYR A 461 -7.44 -17.12 -16.97
N ASP A 462 -6.61 -16.07 -17.10
CA ASP A 462 -5.57 -15.77 -16.12
C ASP A 462 -6.16 -15.05 -14.90
N LYS A 463 -6.64 -15.84 -13.94
CA LYS A 463 -7.14 -15.36 -12.64
C LYS A 463 -6.07 -15.47 -11.55
N GLY A 464 -6.16 -14.61 -10.54
CA GLY A 464 -5.23 -14.60 -9.42
C GLY A 464 -3.80 -14.16 -9.78
N TRP A 465 -3.60 -13.53 -10.94
CA TRP A 465 -2.27 -13.12 -11.42
C TRP A 465 -1.58 -12.10 -10.50
N ARG A 466 -2.33 -11.21 -9.83
CA ARG A 466 -1.76 -10.20 -8.90
C ARG A 466 -1.03 -10.86 -7.72
N VAL A 467 -1.70 -11.76 -7.01
CA VAL A 467 -1.09 -12.49 -5.88
C VAL A 467 0.00 -13.45 -6.37
N ARG A 468 -0.13 -14.01 -7.58
CA ARG A 468 0.93 -14.83 -8.20
C ARG A 468 2.20 -14.02 -8.42
N THR A 469 2.09 -12.80 -8.94
CA THR A 469 3.23 -11.89 -9.13
C THR A 469 3.87 -11.50 -7.81
N ASP A 470 3.09 -11.22 -6.77
CA ASP A 470 3.63 -10.92 -5.42
C ASP A 470 4.41 -12.11 -4.86
N PHE A 471 3.90 -13.33 -5.03
CA PHE A 471 4.55 -14.56 -4.56
C PHE A 471 5.74 -15.00 -5.40
N LYS A 472 6.01 -14.39 -6.56
CA LYS A 472 7.23 -14.65 -7.32
C LYS A 472 8.51 -14.32 -6.55
N GLN A 473 8.43 -13.51 -5.49
CA GLN A 473 9.59 -13.23 -4.63
C GLN A 473 10.12 -14.46 -3.86
N TYR A 474 9.33 -15.54 -3.77
CA TYR A 474 9.70 -16.78 -3.08
C TYR A 474 10.12 -17.92 -4.01
N GLN A 475 10.12 -17.67 -5.32
CA GLN A 475 10.43 -18.64 -6.37
C GLN A 475 11.78 -18.28 -6.99
#